data_AF-A0A2U0E1E5-F1
#
_entry.id   AF-A0A2U0E1E5-F1
#
_cell.length_a   1.000
_cell.length_b   1.000
_cell.length_c   1.000
_cell.angle_alpha   90.00
_cell.angle_beta   90.00
_cell.angle_gamma   90.00
#
_symmetry.space_group_name_H-M   'P 1'
#
loop_
_entity.id
_entity.type
_entity.pdbx_description
1 polymer ?
#
loop_
_entity_poly.entity_id
_entity_poly.type
_entity_poly.pdbx_seq_one_letter_code
_entity_poly.pdbx_strand_id
1 'polypeptide(L)'
;MKKMIQISLFLSCSTVYFSQVGINTNTPEATLDIRAKNHNGTVTANDGILVPRVNNLASAGSINGQLVYLTANNGSFTKGFHYWDGSIWVPISGDSSKDSWIDGVGNTNSSNNIVIGSNSGSDYAKLDIQSTNKGILLPRMNLTSATMDLNADGDNNIANQPVGLIVFNTGTTIRSGFYFWNGTEWRTLDNSTAEAPIITNILCDAAVLTPSTYTSGVAYSGTLLVPYENGNGGTYAGGTSVVANGITFTLQGNKLEYGSGNLVFKAVGTPSSSSPVMTNILMNNSLIPFMPSSYSCTVKVGESSVENKVSAVMGPLAYYGNYIIDNTGFTPGAVNDKVYEKIVTSPDGKFSVRLGTVEGYALQYADLTIRNNTGTNQTIIWNFGDNFITNGYLSYASNASVIPGDGKWYGNNNGSPATPESSAFYAIPSSGSTVTSLTSYYGWADQDVYNGAPEFRRYTWTTSNTSDQTIYNLEFMMGAPNPTALANDANCAQTKVYLKIEQIKAN
;
A
#
# COMPACT_ATOMS: atom_id res chain seq x y z
N MET A 1 -24.51 59.67 -115.87
CA MET A 1 -25.00 58.45 -116.54
C MET A 1 -24.86 57.26 -115.60
N LYS A 2 -25.90 56.41 -115.57
CA LYS A 2 -26.21 55.33 -114.61
C LYS A 2 -25.10 54.31 -114.34
N LYS A 3 -25.10 53.68 -113.15
CA LYS A 3 -25.38 52.23 -112.98
C LYS A 3 -25.49 51.76 -111.50
N MET A 4 -26.75 51.52 -111.13
CA MET A 4 -27.33 50.46 -110.28
C MET A 4 -26.72 49.05 -110.52
N ILE A 5 -26.82 47.96 -109.72
CA ILE A 5 -27.47 47.42 -108.48
C ILE A 5 -26.72 46.07 -108.22
N GLN A 6 -26.80 45.45 -107.03
CA GLN A 6 -27.33 44.06 -106.79
C GLN A 6 -26.92 43.49 -105.42
N ILE A 7 -27.95 43.12 -104.67
CA ILE A 7 -28.00 42.41 -103.37
C ILE A 7 -28.02 40.91 -103.62
N SER A 8 -27.44 40.10 -102.72
CA SER A 8 -27.90 38.72 -102.47
C SER A 8 -27.55 38.26 -101.04
N LEU A 9 -28.56 37.68 -100.37
CA LEU A 9 -28.61 37.23 -98.99
C LEU A 9 -28.21 35.74 -98.90
N PHE A 10 -27.32 35.36 -97.97
CA PHE A 10 -27.02 33.96 -97.65
C PHE A 10 -27.17 33.73 -96.14
N LEU A 11 -28.05 32.79 -95.79
CA LEU A 11 -28.34 32.33 -94.43
C LEU A 11 -27.33 31.23 -94.08
N SER A 12 -26.46 31.44 -93.08
CA SER A 12 -25.53 30.42 -92.61
C SER A 12 -25.61 30.25 -91.09
N CYS A 13 -25.96 29.02 -90.71
CA CYS A 13 -25.92 28.43 -89.38
C CYS A 13 -24.66 28.83 -88.60
N SER A 14 -24.82 29.53 -87.47
CA SER A 14 -23.74 29.91 -86.56
C SER A 14 -23.42 28.78 -85.60
N THR A 15 -22.38 28.00 -85.89
CA THR A 15 -21.69 27.20 -84.87
C THR A 15 -20.77 28.11 -84.06
N VAL A 16 -21.01 28.19 -82.75
CA VAL A 16 -20.12 28.85 -81.79
C VAL A 16 -18.76 28.14 -81.77
N TYR A 17 -17.68 28.83 -82.15
CA TYR A 17 -16.32 28.38 -81.91
C TYR A 17 -15.86 28.94 -80.56
N PHE A 18 -15.38 28.07 -79.67
CA PHE A 18 -14.77 28.46 -78.40
C PHE A 18 -13.36 29.04 -78.64
N SER A 19 -12.96 30.06 -77.86
CA SER A 19 -11.67 30.76 -77.99
C SER A 19 -10.48 30.01 -77.37
N GLN A 20 -10.57 28.69 -77.25
CA GLN A 20 -9.53 27.85 -76.65
C GLN A 20 -8.51 27.44 -77.71
N VAL A 21 -7.23 27.42 -77.34
CA VAL A 21 -6.14 26.97 -78.20
C VAL A 21 -5.72 25.57 -77.78
N GLY A 22 -6.01 24.58 -78.62
CA GLY A 22 -5.48 23.22 -78.48
C GLY A 22 -4.22 23.04 -79.32
N ILE A 23 -3.13 22.55 -78.71
CA ILE A 23 -1.97 22.04 -79.44
C ILE A 23 -2.00 20.53 -79.34
N ASN A 24 -2.14 19.87 -80.50
CA ASN A 24 -2.21 18.41 -80.62
C ASN A 24 -3.43 17.79 -79.87
N THR A 25 -4.52 18.56 -79.75
CA THR A 25 -5.87 18.13 -79.35
C THR A 25 -6.92 18.95 -80.09
N ASN A 26 -8.03 18.30 -80.48
CA ASN A 26 -9.17 18.96 -81.12
C ASN A 26 -10.28 19.32 -80.13
N THR A 27 -10.12 18.93 -78.87
CA THR A 27 -11.07 19.17 -77.77
C THR A 27 -10.29 19.73 -76.58
N PRO A 28 -9.85 21.00 -76.63
CA PRO A 28 -9.07 21.61 -75.54
C PRO A 28 -9.92 21.74 -74.27
N GLU A 29 -9.32 21.39 -73.13
CA GLU A 29 -9.97 21.45 -71.81
C GLU A 29 -9.67 22.75 -71.04
N ALA A 30 -8.76 23.58 -71.54
CA ALA A 30 -8.37 24.86 -70.95
C ALA A 30 -8.16 25.93 -72.05
N THR A 31 -7.98 27.20 -71.65
CA THR A 31 -7.70 28.31 -72.58
C THR A 31 -6.50 28.01 -73.49
N LEU A 32 -5.47 27.37 -72.95
CA LEU A 32 -4.36 26.76 -73.69
C LEU A 32 -4.19 25.32 -73.19
N ASP A 33 -4.46 24.35 -74.04
CA ASP A 33 -4.30 22.93 -73.76
C ASP A 33 -3.21 22.36 -74.68
N ILE A 34 -2.07 22.01 -74.09
CA ILE A 34 -0.93 21.44 -74.81
C ILE A 34 -0.81 19.97 -74.41
N ARG A 35 -1.06 19.09 -75.37
CA ARG A 35 -0.95 17.65 -75.16
C ARG A 35 0.21 17.08 -75.96
N ALA A 36 1.01 16.22 -75.35
CA ALA A 36 2.01 15.46 -76.08
C ALA A 36 1.35 14.46 -77.05
N LYS A 37 2.06 13.98 -78.08
CA LYS A 37 1.51 13.04 -79.08
C LYS A 37 1.01 11.74 -78.46
N ASN A 38 1.69 11.32 -77.42
CA ASN A 38 1.40 10.21 -76.52
C ASN A 38 0.57 10.66 -75.30
N HIS A 39 -0.36 11.61 -75.43
CA HIS A 39 -1.22 12.03 -74.31
C HIS A 39 -1.81 10.80 -73.60
N ASN A 40 -1.63 10.73 -72.27
CA ASN A 40 -1.94 9.58 -71.39
C ASN A 40 -1.04 8.34 -71.51
N GLY A 41 0.05 8.40 -72.28
CA GLY A 41 1.11 7.37 -72.41
C GLY A 41 2.40 7.73 -71.67
N THR A 42 3.43 6.88 -71.77
CA THR A 42 4.75 7.09 -71.14
C THR A 42 5.49 8.28 -71.73
N VAL A 43 6.05 9.16 -70.89
CA VAL A 43 6.83 10.33 -71.32
C VAL A 43 7.97 9.95 -72.27
N THR A 44 8.12 10.70 -73.36
CA THR A 44 9.21 10.59 -74.34
C THR A 44 10.17 11.77 -74.22
N ALA A 45 11.35 11.65 -74.84
CA ALA A 45 12.35 12.73 -74.85
C ALA A 45 11.87 14.04 -75.51
N ASN A 46 10.78 14.00 -76.27
CA ASN A 46 10.21 15.16 -76.97
C ASN A 46 8.98 15.76 -76.27
N ASP A 47 8.57 15.20 -75.13
CA ASP A 47 7.40 15.69 -74.40
C ASP A 47 7.78 16.84 -73.46
N GLY A 48 6.88 17.81 -73.32
CA GLY A 48 7.02 18.94 -72.40
C GLY A 48 6.98 20.29 -73.10
N ILE A 49 7.22 21.33 -72.32
CA ILE A 49 7.27 22.73 -72.79
C ILE A 49 8.64 23.28 -72.45
N LEU A 50 9.40 23.68 -73.47
CA LEU A 50 10.64 24.43 -73.26
C LEU A 50 10.31 25.90 -72.97
N VAL A 51 10.59 26.32 -71.75
CA VAL A 51 10.59 27.74 -71.37
C VAL A 51 11.96 28.37 -71.68
N PRO A 52 12.07 29.72 -71.72
CA PRO A 52 13.36 30.38 -71.86
C PRO A 52 14.39 29.87 -70.85
N ARG A 53 15.56 29.49 -71.36
CA ARG A 53 16.69 29.01 -70.57
C ARG A 53 17.69 30.13 -70.38
N VAL A 54 18.07 30.39 -69.14
CA VAL A 54 18.97 31.49 -68.76
C VAL A 54 20.15 30.97 -67.94
N ASN A 55 21.25 31.71 -67.91
CA ASN A 55 22.45 31.40 -67.13
C ASN A 55 22.64 32.31 -65.90
N ASN A 56 21.78 33.31 -65.75
CA ASN A 56 21.80 34.31 -64.68
C ASN A 56 20.38 34.86 -64.47
N LEU A 57 20.04 35.22 -63.23
CA LEU A 57 18.76 35.82 -62.81
C LEU A 57 18.93 37.22 -62.19
N ALA A 58 20.05 37.89 -62.42
CA ALA A 58 20.32 39.24 -61.92
C ALA A 58 19.37 40.32 -62.50
N SER A 59 18.74 40.05 -63.65
CA SER A 59 17.75 40.96 -64.24
C SER A 59 16.35 40.65 -63.72
N ALA A 60 15.64 41.68 -63.26
CA ALA A 60 14.25 41.56 -62.80
C ALA A 60 13.32 41.10 -63.94
N GLY A 61 12.30 40.30 -63.59
CA GLY A 61 11.20 40.01 -64.49
C GLY A 61 10.33 41.25 -64.72
N SER A 62 9.64 41.31 -65.87
CA SER A 62 8.80 42.45 -66.23
C SER A 62 7.30 42.26 -65.95
N ILE A 63 6.86 41.04 -65.63
CA ILE A 63 5.46 40.66 -65.38
C ILE A 63 5.43 39.51 -64.35
N ASN A 64 4.49 39.55 -63.41
CA ASN A 64 4.28 38.47 -62.43
C ASN A 64 3.95 37.15 -63.13
N GLY A 65 4.57 36.05 -62.69
CA GLY A 65 4.40 34.71 -63.25
C GLY A 65 5.30 34.39 -64.45
N GLN A 66 6.23 35.27 -64.84
CA GLN A 66 7.24 34.94 -65.86
C GLN A 66 8.05 33.72 -65.43
N LEU A 67 8.09 32.68 -66.26
CA LEU A 67 8.74 31.40 -65.97
C LEU A 67 10.00 31.22 -66.82
N VAL A 68 11.12 30.90 -66.19
CA VAL A 68 12.40 30.58 -66.85
C VAL A 68 13.04 29.34 -66.24
N TYR A 69 13.96 28.73 -66.96
CA TYR A 69 14.80 27.65 -66.44
C TYR A 69 16.25 28.10 -66.32
N LEU A 70 16.76 28.19 -65.09
CA LEU A 70 18.15 28.50 -64.81
C LEU A 70 19.01 27.25 -65.06
N THR A 71 19.97 27.38 -65.99
CA THR A 71 20.72 26.24 -66.55
C THR A 71 21.85 25.70 -65.67
N ALA A 72 22.36 26.51 -64.74
CA ALA A 72 23.37 26.14 -63.75
C ALA A 72 23.21 27.04 -62.51
N ASN A 73 23.71 26.60 -61.35
CA ASN A 73 23.71 27.42 -60.13
C ASN A 73 24.41 28.77 -60.40
N ASN A 74 23.81 29.87 -59.96
CA ASN A 74 24.34 31.22 -60.11
C ASN A 74 24.08 32.03 -58.84
N GLY A 75 25.15 32.28 -58.06
CA GLY A 75 25.02 32.92 -56.75
C GLY A 75 24.14 32.11 -55.79
N SER A 76 23.10 32.74 -55.23
CA SER A 76 22.11 32.12 -54.35
C SER A 76 21.02 31.33 -55.10
N PHE A 77 20.93 31.44 -56.42
CA PHE A 77 19.94 30.72 -57.22
C PHE A 77 20.45 29.33 -57.61
N THR A 78 19.63 28.32 -57.37
CA THR A 78 19.90 26.93 -57.74
C THR A 78 19.45 26.66 -59.17
N LYS A 79 20.08 25.72 -59.86
CA LYS A 79 19.64 25.27 -61.19
C LYS A 79 18.20 24.76 -61.11
N GLY A 80 17.31 25.25 -61.98
CA GLY A 80 15.92 24.80 -62.01
C GLY A 80 14.94 25.84 -62.54
N PHE A 81 13.64 25.53 -62.47
CA PHE A 81 12.58 26.46 -62.83
C PHE A 81 12.48 27.58 -61.78
N HIS A 82 12.36 28.81 -62.26
CA HIS A 82 12.15 30.01 -61.45
C HIS A 82 11.02 30.83 -62.05
N TYR A 83 10.17 31.40 -61.20
CA TYR A 83 9.18 32.37 -61.63
C TYR A 83 9.42 33.74 -60.99
N TRP A 84 9.04 34.81 -61.70
CA TRP A 84 9.05 36.17 -61.15
C TRP A 84 7.78 36.40 -60.33
N ASP A 85 7.91 36.73 -59.05
CA ASP A 85 6.76 36.98 -58.17
C ASP A 85 6.29 38.46 -58.18
N GLY A 86 7.03 39.33 -58.87
CA GLY A 86 6.84 40.78 -58.87
C GLY A 86 7.97 41.56 -58.20
N SER A 87 8.86 40.90 -57.47
CA SER A 87 9.97 41.52 -56.73
C SER A 87 11.28 40.72 -56.81
N ILE A 88 11.21 39.39 -56.79
CA ILE A 88 12.37 38.50 -56.86
C ILE A 88 12.08 37.27 -57.73
N TRP A 89 13.15 36.61 -58.18
CA TRP A 89 13.04 35.28 -58.78
C TRP A 89 12.89 34.22 -57.69
N VAL A 90 11.79 33.47 -57.72
CA VAL A 90 11.49 32.42 -56.75
C VAL A 90 11.69 31.04 -57.40
N PRO A 91 12.50 30.14 -56.81
CA PRO A 91 12.65 28.79 -57.33
C PRO A 91 11.34 28.00 -57.16
N ILE A 92 11.00 27.19 -58.17
CA ILE A 92 10.00 26.13 -58.06
C ILE A 92 10.75 24.86 -57.66
N SER A 93 10.95 24.67 -56.36
CA SER A 93 11.51 23.43 -55.83
C SER A 93 10.40 22.41 -55.57
N GLY A 94 10.50 21.21 -56.15
CA GLY A 94 9.71 20.07 -55.68
C GLY A 94 10.34 19.56 -54.38
N ASP A 95 9.59 19.57 -53.29
CA ASP A 95 10.02 18.91 -52.06
C ASP A 95 10.14 17.40 -52.31
N SER A 96 11.37 16.89 -52.31
CA SER A 96 11.63 15.46 -52.46
C SER A 96 11.31 14.66 -51.19
N SER A 97 11.08 15.32 -50.05
CA SER A 97 10.83 14.67 -48.76
C SER A 97 9.36 14.29 -48.54
N LYS A 98 8.41 14.87 -49.29
CA LYS A 98 6.96 14.72 -49.06
C LYS A 98 6.58 15.04 -47.60
N ASP A 99 7.33 15.91 -46.94
CA ASP A 99 7.02 16.29 -45.58
C ASP A 99 6.06 17.48 -45.60
N SER A 100 4.94 17.33 -44.90
CA SER A 100 3.99 18.42 -44.71
C SER A 100 4.48 19.44 -43.65
N TRP A 101 5.59 19.15 -42.97
CA TRP A 101 6.24 20.01 -41.99
C TRP A 101 7.48 20.64 -42.62
N ILE A 102 7.36 21.92 -42.96
CA ILE A 102 8.41 22.75 -43.54
C ILE A 102 9.68 22.71 -42.67
N ASP A 103 10.77 22.21 -43.26
CA ASP A 103 12.22 22.37 -42.99
C ASP A 103 12.78 22.51 -41.56
N GLY A 104 12.00 22.23 -40.50
CA GLY A 104 12.51 22.21 -39.13
C GLY A 104 13.64 21.20 -38.96
N VAL A 105 14.88 21.67 -38.86
CA VAL A 105 16.08 20.86 -38.59
C VAL A 105 15.80 19.88 -37.44
N GLY A 106 15.77 18.56 -37.73
CA GLY A 106 15.64 17.50 -36.73
C GLY A 106 14.25 16.91 -36.50
N ASN A 107 13.31 17.06 -37.44
CA ASN A 107 12.10 16.23 -37.51
C ASN A 107 12.20 15.32 -38.73
N THR A 108 12.43 14.03 -38.52
CA THR A 108 12.48 13.03 -39.58
C THR A 108 11.32 12.06 -39.42
N ASN A 109 10.41 12.02 -40.40
CA ASN A 109 9.44 10.94 -40.51
C ASN A 109 10.08 9.75 -41.25
N SER A 110 11.09 9.15 -40.60
CA SER A 110 11.80 7.99 -41.13
C SER A 110 11.28 6.74 -40.42
N SER A 111 10.44 5.95 -41.10
CA SER A 111 10.07 4.57 -40.72
C SER A 111 8.92 4.39 -39.71
N ASN A 112 7.75 5.00 -39.94
CA ASN A 112 6.50 4.77 -39.17
C ASN A 112 6.58 5.15 -37.67
N ASN A 113 7.43 6.11 -37.30
CA ASN A 113 7.50 6.72 -35.98
C ASN A 113 7.58 8.26 -36.08
N ILE A 114 7.19 8.94 -35.01
CA ILE A 114 7.35 10.39 -34.84
C ILE A 114 8.62 10.60 -34.00
N VAL A 115 9.60 11.31 -34.56
CA VAL A 115 10.84 11.67 -33.86
C VAL A 115 10.92 13.18 -33.72
N ILE A 116 11.02 13.67 -32.48
CA ILE A 116 11.09 15.12 -32.19
C ILE A 116 12.43 15.44 -31.52
N GLY A 117 13.20 16.34 -32.14
CA GLY A 117 14.48 16.83 -31.59
C GLY A 117 15.69 15.99 -31.96
N SER A 118 15.56 15.03 -32.88
CA SER A 118 16.65 14.20 -33.40
C SER A 118 16.36 13.76 -34.85
N ASN A 119 17.43 13.53 -35.61
CA ASN A 119 17.38 12.89 -36.94
C ASN A 119 17.54 11.36 -36.87
N SER A 120 17.58 10.80 -35.66
CA SER A 120 17.66 9.36 -35.40
C SER A 120 16.78 9.00 -34.21
N GLY A 121 15.76 8.20 -34.46
CA GLY A 121 14.85 7.68 -33.43
C GLY A 121 15.02 6.18 -33.22
N SER A 122 14.55 5.69 -32.08
CA SER A 122 14.51 4.25 -31.77
C SER A 122 13.51 3.49 -32.66
N ASP A 123 13.92 2.36 -33.23
CA ASP A 123 13.04 1.42 -33.94
C ASP A 123 11.95 0.80 -33.03
N TYR A 124 12.14 0.92 -31.71
CA TYR A 124 11.22 0.39 -30.69
C TYR A 124 10.19 1.41 -30.20
N ALA A 125 10.18 2.64 -30.73
CA ALA A 125 9.28 3.70 -30.31
C ALA A 125 8.41 4.22 -31.47
N LYS A 126 7.11 4.46 -31.20
CA LYS A 126 6.22 5.19 -32.12
C LYS A 126 6.29 6.71 -31.93
N LEU A 127 6.72 7.15 -30.75
CA LEU A 127 7.04 8.52 -30.43
C LEU A 127 8.38 8.53 -29.68
N ASP A 128 9.39 9.15 -30.25
CA ASP A 128 10.71 9.36 -29.64
C ASP A 128 10.96 10.88 -29.53
N ILE A 129 11.23 11.36 -28.32
CA ILE A 129 11.42 12.78 -28.04
C ILE A 129 12.77 12.92 -27.33
N GLN A 130 13.73 13.57 -28.01
CA GLN A 130 15.08 13.77 -27.50
C GLN A 130 15.32 15.26 -27.23
N SER A 131 15.77 15.57 -26.02
CA SER A 131 16.17 16.91 -25.62
C SER A 131 17.11 16.85 -24.41
N THR A 132 18.09 17.74 -24.35
CA THR A 132 19.00 17.86 -23.21
C THR A 132 18.49 18.81 -22.13
N ASN A 133 17.49 19.64 -22.44
CA ASN A 133 17.03 20.71 -21.55
C ASN A 133 15.53 21.05 -21.66
N LYS A 134 14.72 20.24 -22.35
CA LYS A 134 13.26 20.39 -22.45
C LYS A 134 12.57 19.07 -22.13
N GLY A 135 11.36 19.14 -21.57
CA GLY A 135 10.52 17.97 -21.29
C GLY A 135 9.20 18.00 -22.07
N ILE A 136 8.29 17.10 -21.70
CA ILE A 136 6.94 17.00 -22.27
C ILE A 136 5.94 17.54 -21.25
N LEU A 137 5.08 18.48 -21.67
CA LEU A 137 3.88 18.83 -20.92
C LEU A 137 2.75 17.89 -21.36
N LEU A 138 2.46 16.89 -20.54
CA LEU A 138 1.28 16.03 -20.69
C LEU A 138 -0.01 16.82 -20.37
N PRO A 139 -1.20 16.34 -20.80
CA PRO A 139 -2.46 16.99 -20.48
C PRO A 139 -2.58 17.29 -18.98
N ARG A 140 -2.88 18.55 -18.67
CA ARG A 140 -3.03 19.06 -17.30
C ARG A 140 -4.50 19.30 -17.01
N MET A 141 -5.03 18.69 -15.96
CA MET A 141 -6.46 18.79 -15.65
C MET A 141 -6.75 18.65 -14.16
N ASN A 142 -7.91 19.15 -13.72
CA ASN A 142 -8.37 19.04 -12.34
C ASN A 142 -9.14 17.73 -12.16
N LEU A 143 -8.46 16.68 -11.66
CA LEU A 143 -9.14 15.45 -11.27
C LEU A 143 -9.90 15.67 -9.96
N THR A 144 -11.23 15.58 -10.02
CA THR A 144 -12.11 15.79 -8.85
C THR A 144 -12.41 14.51 -8.08
N SER A 145 -12.09 13.33 -8.63
CA SER A 145 -12.19 12.04 -7.95
C SER A 145 -11.20 11.03 -8.55
N ALA A 146 -10.90 9.95 -7.82
CA ALA A 146 -10.05 8.86 -8.32
C ALA A 146 -10.68 8.08 -9.49
N THR A 147 -11.97 8.27 -9.76
CA THR A 147 -12.72 7.59 -10.82
C THR A 147 -13.29 8.59 -11.84
N MET A 148 -12.73 9.81 -11.91
CA MET A 148 -13.19 10.82 -12.85
C MET A 148 -13.05 10.31 -14.29
N ASP A 149 -14.18 10.26 -14.98
CA ASP A 149 -14.26 9.91 -16.39
C ASP A 149 -13.93 11.12 -17.27
N LEU A 150 -13.01 10.95 -18.21
CA LEU A 150 -12.52 12.04 -19.07
C LEU A 150 -13.18 12.09 -20.45
N ASN A 151 -13.92 11.06 -20.86
CA ASN A 151 -14.49 10.98 -22.21
C ASN A 151 -15.61 12.01 -22.47
N ALA A 152 -16.14 12.65 -21.42
CA ALA A 152 -17.23 13.63 -21.42
C ALA A 152 -18.50 13.20 -22.20
N ASP A 153 -18.75 11.90 -22.38
CA ASP A 153 -19.92 11.39 -23.11
C ASP A 153 -21.20 11.34 -22.26
N GLY A 154 -21.08 11.57 -20.95
CA GLY A 154 -22.18 11.70 -20.00
C GLY A 154 -22.72 10.37 -19.48
N ASP A 155 -22.08 9.25 -19.77
CA ASP A 155 -22.53 7.93 -19.31
C ASP A 155 -21.94 7.50 -17.95
N ASN A 156 -20.89 8.19 -17.47
CA ASN A 156 -20.10 7.87 -16.28
C ASN A 156 -19.52 6.45 -16.30
N ASN A 157 -19.36 5.87 -17.48
CA ASN A 157 -18.87 4.52 -17.69
C ASN A 157 -17.36 4.52 -17.87
N ILE A 158 -16.66 4.49 -16.73
CA ILE A 158 -15.20 4.44 -16.67
C ILE A 158 -14.54 3.27 -17.46
N ALA A 159 -15.31 2.26 -17.89
CA ALA A 159 -14.80 1.10 -18.63
C ALA A 159 -14.41 1.41 -20.08
N ASN A 160 -14.90 2.50 -20.67
CA ASN A 160 -14.52 2.92 -22.03
C ASN A 160 -13.24 3.78 -22.04
N GLN A 161 -12.74 4.20 -20.88
CA GLN A 161 -11.54 5.01 -20.76
C GLN A 161 -10.27 4.14 -21.02
N PRO A 162 -9.39 4.54 -21.96
CA PRO A 162 -8.20 3.77 -22.27
C PRO A 162 -7.27 3.57 -21.07
N VAL A 163 -6.89 2.31 -20.81
CA VAL A 163 -5.86 1.98 -19.80
C VAL A 163 -4.51 2.55 -20.22
N GLY A 164 -3.80 3.18 -19.28
CA GLY A 164 -2.48 3.75 -19.52
C GLY A 164 -2.49 5.21 -19.96
N LEU A 165 -3.63 5.90 -19.96
CA LEU A 165 -3.64 7.38 -20.06
C LEU A 165 -2.80 7.98 -18.94
N ILE A 166 -2.00 8.99 -19.25
CA ILE A 166 -1.18 9.73 -18.28
C ILE A 166 -1.57 11.21 -18.31
N VAL A 167 -1.84 11.76 -17.14
CA VAL A 167 -2.20 13.17 -16.96
C VAL A 167 -1.45 13.78 -15.79
N PHE A 168 -1.30 15.09 -15.78
CA PHE A 168 -0.88 15.83 -14.60
C PHE A 168 -2.10 16.44 -13.92
N ASN A 169 -2.44 15.96 -12.73
CA ASN A 169 -3.52 16.52 -11.92
C ASN A 169 -3.10 17.88 -11.35
N THR A 170 -3.83 18.93 -11.68
CA THR A 170 -3.65 20.29 -11.14
C THR A 170 -4.59 20.60 -9.98
N GLY A 171 -5.51 19.69 -9.66
CA GLY A 171 -6.50 19.81 -8.61
C GLY A 171 -5.94 19.63 -7.19
N THR A 172 -6.79 19.92 -6.21
CA THR A 172 -6.52 19.72 -4.78
C THR A 172 -7.45 18.71 -4.12
N THR A 173 -8.53 18.28 -4.80
CA THR A 173 -9.49 17.29 -4.27
C THR A 173 -8.84 15.93 -4.08
N ILE A 174 -8.10 15.46 -5.08
CA ILE A 174 -7.08 14.43 -4.93
C ILE A 174 -5.71 15.09 -5.10
N ARG A 175 -4.67 14.51 -4.49
CA ARG A 175 -3.31 15.09 -4.45
C ARG A 175 -2.84 15.49 -5.86
N SER A 176 -2.27 16.67 -6.03
CA SER A 176 -1.63 17.09 -7.29
C SER A 176 -0.46 16.16 -7.64
N GLY A 177 -0.20 15.96 -8.93
CA GLY A 177 0.90 15.12 -9.41
C GLY A 177 0.58 14.37 -10.69
N PHE A 178 1.48 13.51 -11.13
CA PHE A 178 1.24 12.63 -12.28
C PHE A 178 0.36 11.45 -11.89
N TYR A 179 -0.61 11.15 -12.75
CA TYR A 179 -1.50 10.01 -12.60
C TYR A 179 -1.54 9.19 -13.89
N PHE A 180 -1.75 7.89 -13.73
CA PHE A 180 -2.14 7.02 -14.83
C PHE A 180 -3.46 6.31 -14.53
N TRP A 181 -4.26 6.07 -15.57
CA TRP A 181 -5.48 5.26 -15.46
C TRP A 181 -5.12 3.78 -15.51
N ASN A 182 -5.42 3.04 -14.44
CA ASN A 182 -5.12 1.60 -14.37
C ASN A 182 -6.26 0.71 -14.91
N GLY A 183 -7.36 1.30 -15.38
CA GLY A 183 -8.59 0.60 -15.79
C GLY A 183 -9.75 0.69 -14.81
N THR A 184 -9.48 1.05 -13.55
CA THR A 184 -10.50 1.18 -12.50
C THR A 184 -10.42 2.51 -11.74
N GLU A 185 -9.22 3.07 -11.60
CA GLU A 185 -8.96 4.31 -10.88
C GLU A 185 -7.70 5.02 -11.41
N TRP A 186 -7.62 6.31 -11.14
CA TRP A 186 -6.42 7.12 -11.30
C TRP A 186 -5.44 6.81 -10.17
N ARG A 187 -4.28 6.26 -10.53
CA ARG A 187 -3.19 6.00 -9.59
C ARG A 187 -2.06 6.98 -9.80
N THR A 188 -1.45 7.43 -8.71
CA THR A 188 -0.28 8.31 -8.80
C THR A 188 0.88 7.55 -9.43
N LEU A 189 1.52 8.13 -10.45
CA LEU A 189 2.91 7.83 -10.75
C LEU A 189 3.77 8.31 -9.58
N ASP A 190 4.75 7.51 -9.15
CA ASP A 190 5.49 7.74 -7.92
C ASP A 190 6.01 9.19 -7.84
N ASN A 191 5.59 9.89 -6.78
CA ASN A 191 5.99 11.27 -6.47
C ASN A 191 6.96 11.27 -5.28
N SER A 192 7.74 10.20 -5.12
CA SER A 192 8.87 10.17 -4.22
C SER A 192 9.86 11.27 -4.58
N THR A 193 10.54 11.80 -3.57
CA THR A 193 11.65 12.72 -3.81
C THR A 193 12.75 12.03 -4.62
N ALA A 194 13.41 12.78 -5.52
CA ALA A 194 14.62 12.33 -6.21
C ALA A 194 15.89 12.58 -5.38
N GLU A 195 15.75 13.21 -4.21
CA GLU A 195 16.86 13.43 -3.29
C GLU A 195 17.43 12.11 -2.77
N ALA A 196 18.74 12.08 -2.55
CA ALA A 196 19.40 10.92 -1.97
C ALA A 196 18.80 10.59 -0.60
N PRO A 197 18.61 9.31 -0.25
CA PRO A 197 18.10 8.91 1.06
C PRO A 197 19.03 9.42 2.16
N ILE A 198 18.47 9.94 3.25
CA ILE A 198 19.21 10.38 4.44
C ILE A 198 18.41 10.02 5.69
N ILE A 199 19.09 9.50 6.71
CA ILE A 199 18.60 9.39 8.09
C ILE A 199 19.61 10.08 9.02
N THR A 200 19.17 10.64 10.14
CA THR A 200 20.10 11.30 11.09
C THR A 200 20.43 10.45 12.30
N ASN A 201 19.57 9.49 12.63
CA ASN A 201 19.72 8.65 13.80
C ASN A 201 19.16 7.24 13.54
N ILE A 202 19.79 6.24 14.14
CA ILE A 202 19.38 4.84 14.07
C ILE A 202 19.28 4.30 15.51
N LEU A 203 18.16 3.68 15.83
CA LEU A 203 17.83 3.26 17.19
C LEU A 203 18.13 1.76 17.35
N CYS A 204 19.42 1.41 17.40
CA CYS A 204 19.86 0.02 17.49
C CYS A 204 19.28 -0.74 18.70
N ASP A 205 19.11 -0.07 19.84
CA ASP A 205 18.57 -0.68 21.06
C ASP A 205 17.07 -1.01 20.97
N ALA A 206 16.36 -0.42 20.00
CA ALA A 206 14.95 -0.67 19.73
C ALA A 206 14.75 -1.66 18.55
N ALA A 207 15.81 -2.28 18.07
CA ALA A 207 15.72 -3.23 16.97
C ALA A 207 15.01 -4.52 17.40
N VAL A 208 14.21 -5.08 16.50
CA VAL A 208 13.39 -6.27 16.77
C VAL A 208 13.68 -7.34 15.73
N LEU A 209 14.14 -8.50 16.19
CA LEU A 209 14.29 -9.70 15.37
C LEU A 209 13.03 -10.56 15.51
N THR A 210 12.48 -11.03 14.39
CA THR A 210 11.33 -11.93 14.34
C THR A 210 11.62 -13.12 13.42
N PRO A 211 11.56 -14.38 13.91
CA PRO A 211 11.42 -14.80 15.31
C PRO A 211 12.54 -14.28 16.23
N SER A 212 12.26 -14.00 17.50
CA SER A 212 13.24 -13.38 18.41
C SER A 212 14.33 -14.35 18.92
N THR A 213 14.15 -15.64 18.69
CA THR A 213 15.08 -16.69 19.11
C THR A 213 15.51 -17.57 17.95
N TYR A 214 16.67 -18.19 18.11
CA TYR A 214 17.26 -19.09 17.14
C TYR A 214 17.95 -20.26 17.83
N THR A 215 18.06 -21.40 17.14
CA THR A 215 18.68 -22.63 17.65
C THR A 215 19.90 -22.98 16.81
N SER A 216 21.03 -23.24 17.46
CA SER A 216 22.27 -23.67 16.81
C SER A 216 22.01 -24.88 15.92
N GLY A 217 22.52 -24.84 14.68
CA GLY A 217 22.40 -25.92 13.70
C GLY A 217 21.04 -26.02 12.99
N VAL A 218 20.02 -25.24 13.37
CA VAL A 218 18.69 -25.25 12.73
C VAL A 218 18.58 -24.08 11.75
N ALA A 219 18.11 -24.32 10.53
CA ALA A 219 17.91 -23.24 9.56
C ALA A 219 16.98 -22.15 10.13
N TYR A 220 17.43 -20.90 10.07
CA TYR A 220 16.73 -19.72 10.53
C TYR A 220 16.30 -18.87 9.35
N SER A 221 15.05 -18.40 9.38
CA SER A 221 14.50 -17.44 8.42
C SER A 221 13.62 -16.45 9.18
N GLY A 222 14.00 -15.18 9.15
CA GLY A 222 13.32 -14.12 9.88
C GLY A 222 13.56 -12.75 9.27
N THR A 223 13.08 -11.74 9.98
CA THR A 223 13.21 -10.32 9.63
C THR A 223 13.74 -9.56 10.83
N LEU A 224 14.73 -8.70 10.60
CA LEU A 224 15.22 -7.73 11.56
C LEU A 224 14.70 -6.35 11.17
N LEU A 225 13.96 -5.71 12.07
CA LEU A 225 13.52 -4.33 11.94
C LEU A 225 14.43 -3.44 12.79
N VAL A 226 14.98 -2.38 12.20
CA VAL A 226 15.84 -1.42 12.89
C VAL A 226 15.23 -0.03 12.75
N PRO A 227 14.67 0.55 13.82
CA PRO A 227 14.07 1.86 13.74
C PRO A 227 15.09 2.97 13.45
N TYR A 228 14.66 4.01 12.75
CA TYR A 228 15.43 5.23 12.48
C TYR A 228 14.57 6.47 12.68
N GLU A 229 15.22 7.63 12.74
CA GLU A 229 14.58 8.93 12.84
C GLU A 229 15.03 9.87 11.71
N ASN A 230 14.17 10.85 11.39
CA ASN A 230 14.39 11.91 10.42
C ASN A 230 14.77 11.43 9.01
N GLY A 231 14.09 10.40 8.52
CA GLY A 231 14.08 10.04 7.11
C GLY A 231 13.55 11.19 6.25
N ASN A 232 14.07 11.31 5.04
CA ASN A 232 13.75 12.40 4.11
C ASN A 232 12.86 11.97 2.93
N GLY A 233 12.27 10.77 2.96
CA GLY A 233 11.45 10.25 1.86
C GLY A 233 12.23 9.67 0.68
N GLY A 234 13.58 9.71 0.70
CA GLY A 234 14.41 9.21 -0.39
C GLY A 234 14.37 7.70 -0.55
N THR A 235 14.53 7.21 -1.78
CA THR A 235 14.60 5.78 -2.09
C THR A 235 16.01 5.24 -1.96
N TYR A 236 16.17 4.04 -1.43
CA TYR A 236 17.45 3.38 -1.28
C TYR A 236 17.43 1.95 -1.83
N ALA A 237 18.57 1.55 -2.41
CA ALA A 237 18.77 0.18 -2.89
C ALA A 237 19.02 -0.77 -1.71
N GLY A 238 18.58 -2.02 -1.86
CA GLY A 238 18.92 -3.11 -0.95
C GLY A 238 20.19 -3.85 -1.36
N GLY A 239 20.50 -4.92 -0.65
CA GLY A 239 21.50 -5.92 -1.04
C GLY A 239 22.81 -5.88 -0.23
N THR A 240 23.10 -4.80 0.49
CA THR A 240 24.18 -4.79 1.47
C THR A 240 23.88 -5.79 2.58
N SER A 241 24.90 -6.50 3.07
CA SER A 241 24.72 -7.56 4.05
C SER A 241 25.85 -7.67 5.05
N VAL A 242 25.51 -8.18 6.23
CA VAL A 242 26.45 -8.57 7.29
C VAL A 242 26.11 -9.96 7.79
N VAL A 243 27.12 -10.75 8.16
CA VAL A 243 26.94 -12.07 8.77
C VAL A 243 27.24 -11.98 10.26
N ALA A 244 26.32 -12.44 11.10
CA ALA A 244 26.49 -12.53 12.54
C ALA A 244 25.86 -13.84 13.05
N ASN A 245 26.58 -14.57 13.90
CA ASN A 245 26.16 -15.88 14.41
C ASN A 245 25.71 -16.86 13.30
N GLY A 246 26.32 -16.85 12.12
CA GLY A 246 25.91 -17.72 10.99
C GLY A 246 24.61 -17.33 10.29
N ILE A 247 24.00 -16.20 10.67
CA ILE A 247 22.83 -15.60 10.02
C ILE A 247 23.30 -14.44 9.15
N THR A 248 22.87 -14.40 7.89
CA THR A 248 23.11 -13.29 6.97
C THR A 248 21.94 -12.31 7.06
N PHE A 249 22.23 -11.05 7.40
CA PHE A 249 21.29 -9.94 7.45
C PHE A 249 21.48 -9.08 6.21
N THR A 250 20.47 -9.01 5.34
CA THR A 250 20.51 -8.27 4.07
C THR A 250 19.51 -7.13 4.06
N LEU A 251 19.97 -5.89 3.88
CA LEU A 251 19.11 -4.72 3.76
C LEU A 251 18.15 -4.87 2.58
N GLN A 252 16.86 -4.65 2.80
CA GLN A 252 15.83 -4.65 1.76
C GLN A 252 15.63 -3.23 1.24
N GLY A 253 15.72 -3.05 -0.08
CA GLY A 253 15.55 -1.75 -0.73
C GLY A 253 14.12 -1.25 -0.56
N ASN A 254 13.97 0.02 -0.23
CA ASN A 254 12.67 0.65 -0.01
C ASN A 254 12.78 2.18 -0.13
N LYS A 255 11.71 2.88 0.24
CA LYS A 255 11.68 4.32 0.46
C LYS A 255 11.74 4.61 1.96
N LEU A 256 12.47 5.67 2.34
CA LEU A 256 12.41 6.19 3.70
C LEU A 256 11.05 6.86 3.96
N GLU A 257 10.60 6.84 5.20
CA GLU A 257 9.50 7.67 5.66
C GLU A 257 9.99 9.11 5.83
N TYR A 258 9.06 10.07 5.78
CA TYR A 258 9.34 11.42 6.25
C TYR A 258 9.24 11.43 7.78
N GLY A 259 10.37 11.46 8.47
CA GLY A 259 10.45 11.32 9.93
C GLY A 259 10.88 9.91 10.36
N SER A 260 10.20 9.32 11.33
CA SER A 260 10.60 8.02 11.89
C SER A 260 10.08 6.85 11.06
N GLY A 261 10.90 5.81 10.92
CA GLY A 261 10.54 4.61 10.17
C GLY A 261 11.40 3.41 10.56
N ASN A 262 11.33 2.33 9.79
CA ASN A 262 12.10 1.12 10.04
C ASN A 262 12.91 0.72 8.80
N LEU A 263 14.20 0.44 9.00
CA LEU A 263 14.97 -0.34 8.04
C LEU A 263 14.63 -1.81 8.20
N VAL A 264 14.47 -2.49 7.07
CA VAL A 264 14.11 -3.91 7.03
C VAL A 264 15.29 -4.72 6.54
N PHE A 265 15.71 -5.70 7.33
CA PHE A 265 16.74 -6.67 6.96
C PHE A 265 16.13 -8.06 6.88
N LYS A 266 16.36 -8.76 5.77
CA LYS A 266 16.09 -10.18 5.65
C LYS A 266 17.18 -10.94 6.40
N ALA A 267 16.81 -11.84 7.32
CA ALA A 267 17.74 -12.60 8.15
C ALA A 267 17.63 -14.09 7.83
N VAL A 268 18.63 -14.68 7.18
CA VAL A 268 18.61 -16.10 6.77
C VAL A 268 19.98 -16.75 7.01
N GLY A 269 19.99 -17.97 7.53
CA GLY A 269 21.21 -18.76 7.70
C GLY A 269 21.04 -19.93 8.65
N THR A 270 22.15 -20.47 9.14
CA THR A 270 22.16 -21.53 10.16
C THR A 270 22.95 -21.01 11.36
N PRO A 271 22.28 -20.74 12.51
CA PRO A 271 22.91 -20.17 13.67
C PRO A 271 24.06 -21.03 14.21
N SER A 272 25.17 -20.41 14.60
CA SER A 272 26.29 -21.12 15.26
C SER A 272 26.06 -21.34 16.75
N SER A 273 25.27 -20.47 17.41
CA SER A 273 24.89 -20.52 18.81
C SER A 273 23.39 -20.32 18.96
N SER A 274 22.79 -20.95 19.97
CA SER A 274 21.37 -20.78 20.31
C SER A 274 21.15 -19.54 21.18
N SER A 275 19.97 -18.94 21.11
CA SER A 275 19.48 -18.07 22.20
C SER A 275 19.53 -18.82 23.54
N PRO A 276 19.82 -18.15 24.68
CA PRO A 276 19.91 -16.70 24.88
C PRO A 276 21.30 -16.08 24.61
N VAL A 277 22.20 -16.75 23.87
CA VAL A 277 23.50 -16.16 23.53
C VAL A 277 23.29 -14.96 22.60
N MET A 278 23.67 -13.78 23.08
CA MET A 278 23.57 -12.51 22.37
C MET A 278 24.36 -12.54 21.05
N THR A 279 23.70 -12.15 19.96
CA THR A 279 24.34 -11.83 18.68
C THR A 279 24.41 -10.31 18.52
N ASN A 280 25.61 -9.82 18.22
CA ASN A 280 25.88 -8.41 17.95
C ASN A 280 25.96 -8.17 16.44
N ILE A 281 25.23 -7.18 15.93
CA ILE A 281 25.18 -6.80 14.52
C ILE A 281 25.58 -5.33 14.41
N LEU A 282 26.72 -5.06 13.78
CA LEU A 282 27.22 -3.71 13.60
C LEU A 282 26.47 -3.00 12.47
N MET A 283 25.78 -1.91 12.81
CA MET A 283 25.16 -0.98 11.87
C MET A 283 26.13 0.18 11.61
N ASN A 284 26.58 0.33 10.37
CA ASN A 284 27.51 1.36 9.92
C ASN A 284 27.22 1.75 8.47
N ASN A 285 27.93 2.74 7.91
CA ASN A 285 27.65 3.19 6.54
C ASN A 285 27.96 2.13 5.46
N SER A 286 28.80 1.13 5.74
CA SER A 286 29.07 0.05 4.79
C SER A 286 27.84 -0.86 4.63
N LEU A 287 27.09 -1.07 5.71
CA LEU A 287 25.84 -1.84 5.70
C LEU A 287 24.65 -0.97 5.29
N ILE A 288 24.63 0.31 5.66
CA ILE A 288 23.56 1.27 5.36
C ILE A 288 24.19 2.47 4.63
N PRO A 289 24.31 2.43 3.29
CA PRO A 289 25.11 3.39 2.50
C PRO A 289 24.75 4.88 2.67
N PHE A 290 23.52 5.15 3.11
CA PHE A 290 22.97 6.48 3.29
C PHE A 290 22.98 6.97 4.74
N MET A 291 23.57 6.19 5.65
CA MET A 291 23.81 6.62 7.02
C MET A 291 25.06 7.53 7.08
N PRO A 292 25.08 8.59 7.91
CA PRO A 292 26.26 9.44 7.98
C PRO A 292 27.46 8.65 8.50
N SER A 293 28.64 8.86 7.91
CA SER A 293 29.84 8.05 8.15
C SER A 293 30.37 8.10 9.59
N SER A 294 30.00 9.12 10.36
CA SER A 294 30.35 9.28 11.77
C SER A 294 29.52 8.40 12.71
N TYR A 295 28.41 7.82 12.24
CA TYR A 295 27.52 7.02 13.07
C TYR A 295 27.80 5.53 12.91
N SER A 296 27.91 4.85 14.05
CA SER A 296 27.78 3.40 14.11
C SER A 296 27.10 3.00 15.41
N CYS A 297 26.31 1.93 15.39
CA CYS A 297 25.72 1.34 16.57
C CYS A 297 25.62 -0.18 16.43
N THR A 298 25.41 -0.87 17.54
CA THR A 298 25.34 -2.33 17.55
C THR A 298 23.94 -2.76 17.94
N VAL A 299 23.25 -3.43 17.03
CA VAL A 299 22.01 -4.15 17.34
C VAL A 299 22.36 -5.42 18.11
N LYS A 300 21.64 -5.66 19.20
CA LYS A 300 21.77 -6.86 20.05
C LYS A 300 20.50 -7.68 19.92
N VAL A 301 20.64 -8.94 19.54
CA VAL A 301 19.50 -9.85 19.33
C VAL A 301 19.80 -11.23 19.88
N GLY A 302 18.74 -11.99 20.17
CA GLY A 302 18.83 -13.36 20.65
C GLY A 302 19.36 -13.53 22.07
N GLU A 303 19.64 -12.44 22.78
CA GLU A 303 19.54 -12.40 24.24
C GLU A 303 18.06 -12.50 24.65
N SER A 304 17.79 -13.10 25.81
CA SER A 304 16.47 -13.37 26.37
C SER A 304 15.48 -12.24 26.09
N SER A 305 14.63 -12.43 25.09
CA SER A 305 13.50 -11.55 24.83
C SER A 305 12.37 -11.98 25.74
N VAL A 306 11.78 -11.02 26.43
CA VAL A 306 10.53 -11.22 27.14
C VAL A 306 9.44 -11.42 26.09
N GLU A 307 8.88 -12.61 26.02
CA GLU A 307 7.70 -12.88 25.20
C GLU A 307 6.46 -12.42 25.99
N ASN A 308 5.74 -11.41 25.48
CA ASN A 308 4.47 -10.96 26.04
C ASN A 308 3.32 -11.38 25.10
N LYS A 309 2.45 -12.27 25.58
CA LYS A 309 1.24 -12.73 24.88
C LYS A 309 0.01 -12.40 25.70
N VAL A 310 -1.08 -12.06 25.02
CA VAL A 310 -2.35 -11.69 25.67
C VAL A 310 -3.46 -12.61 25.19
N SER A 311 -4.29 -13.08 26.11
CA SER A 311 -5.60 -13.68 25.83
C SER A 311 -6.66 -12.87 26.55
N ALA A 312 -7.65 -12.38 25.82
CA ALA A 312 -8.72 -11.56 26.38
C ALA A 312 -10.08 -11.99 25.85
N VAL A 313 -11.09 -11.95 26.71
CA VAL A 313 -12.49 -12.13 26.36
C VAL A 313 -13.31 -10.99 26.94
N MET A 314 -14.28 -10.50 26.16
CA MET A 314 -15.20 -9.47 26.57
C MET A 314 -16.61 -9.81 26.08
N GLY A 315 -17.62 -9.35 26.80
CA GLY A 315 -19.03 -9.44 26.38
C GLY A 315 -19.93 -9.95 27.50
N PRO A 316 -21.20 -10.25 27.20
CA PRO A 316 -22.10 -10.82 28.20
C PRO A 316 -21.56 -12.15 28.73
N LEU A 317 -21.99 -12.51 29.95
CA LEU A 317 -21.86 -13.88 30.43
C LEU A 317 -22.59 -14.84 29.49
N ALA A 318 -22.03 -16.02 29.29
CA ALA A 318 -22.64 -17.07 28.48
C ALA A 318 -23.37 -18.07 29.38
N TYR A 319 -24.57 -18.48 28.97
CA TYR A 319 -25.28 -19.56 29.66
C TYR A 319 -24.47 -20.86 29.58
N TYR A 320 -24.16 -21.43 30.73
CA TYR A 320 -23.40 -22.67 30.88
C TYR A 320 -24.32 -23.89 30.94
N GLY A 321 -25.38 -23.81 31.75
CA GLY A 321 -26.29 -24.94 31.99
C GLY A 321 -27.17 -24.75 33.22
N ASN A 322 -28.05 -25.73 33.46
CA ASN A 322 -28.85 -25.82 34.67
C ASN A 322 -28.18 -26.78 35.65
N TYR A 323 -28.11 -26.42 36.92
CA TYR A 323 -27.47 -27.24 37.95
C TYR A 323 -28.27 -27.25 39.25
N ILE A 324 -28.19 -28.37 39.97
CA ILE A 324 -28.61 -28.40 41.38
C ILE A 324 -27.49 -27.78 42.19
N ILE A 325 -27.83 -26.71 42.88
CA ILE A 325 -26.95 -26.07 43.85
C ILE A 325 -27.35 -26.58 45.24
N ASP A 326 -26.61 -27.55 45.77
CA ASP A 326 -26.74 -27.99 47.15
C ASP A 326 -25.41 -27.85 47.91
N ASN A 327 -25.41 -28.10 49.22
CA ASN A 327 -24.24 -27.95 50.10
C ASN A 327 -23.07 -28.92 49.79
N THR A 328 -23.22 -29.78 48.77
CA THR A 328 -22.21 -30.76 48.34
C THR A 328 -21.62 -30.45 46.96
N GLY A 329 -22.07 -29.37 46.32
CA GLY A 329 -21.54 -28.86 45.05
C GLY A 329 -22.45 -29.11 43.84
N PHE A 330 -21.89 -28.91 42.63
CA PHE A 330 -22.63 -29.04 41.37
C PHE A 330 -23.04 -30.49 41.07
N THR A 331 -24.32 -30.81 41.27
CA THR A 331 -24.89 -32.07 40.77
C THR A 331 -25.71 -31.80 39.50
N PRO A 332 -25.39 -32.41 38.34
CA PRO A 332 -26.24 -32.31 37.15
C PRO A 332 -27.62 -32.91 37.43
N GLY A 333 -28.69 -32.10 37.44
CA GLY A 333 -30.02 -32.58 37.78
C GLY A 333 -31.07 -31.47 37.87
N ALA A 334 -32.34 -31.85 37.80
CA ALA A 334 -33.45 -30.96 37.51
C ALA A 334 -33.97 -30.17 38.73
N VAL A 335 -33.39 -28.97 39.00
CA VAL A 335 -34.14 -27.78 39.47
C VAL A 335 -33.47 -26.47 38.97
N ASN A 336 -34.28 -25.65 38.29
CA ASN A 336 -34.21 -24.31 37.68
C ASN A 336 -33.01 -23.31 37.75
N ASP A 337 -31.88 -23.55 38.43
CA ASP A 337 -30.84 -22.52 38.55
C ASP A 337 -29.94 -22.46 37.31
N LYS A 338 -30.06 -21.36 36.56
CA LYS A 338 -29.30 -21.12 35.34
C LYS A 338 -27.94 -20.55 35.68
N VAL A 339 -26.90 -21.31 35.41
CA VAL A 339 -25.50 -20.88 35.60
C VAL A 339 -25.02 -20.15 34.35
N TYR A 340 -24.32 -19.06 34.59
CA TYR A 340 -23.69 -18.25 33.56
C TYR A 340 -22.20 -18.09 33.86
N GLU A 341 -21.37 -18.14 32.80
CA GLU A 341 -19.92 -18.06 32.95
C GLU A 341 -19.24 -17.24 31.85
N LYS A 342 -18.01 -16.82 32.14
CA LYS A 342 -17.06 -16.34 31.14
C LYS A 342 -15.69 -16.91 31.47
N ILE A 343 -15.01 -17.46 30.47
CA ILE A 343 -13.71 -18.12 30.64
C ILE A 343 -12.66 -17.44 29.76
N VAL A 344 -11.47 -17.24 30.31
CA VAL A 344 -10.25 -16.92 29.58
C VAL A 344 -9.20 -17.98 29.86
N THR A 345 -8.42 -18.36 28.85
CA THR A 345 -7.31 -19.32 28.97
C THR A 345 -5.99 -18.60 28.70
N SER A 346 -4.93 -18.93 29.43
CA SER A 346 -3.60 -18.36 29.19
C SER A 346 -3.11 -18.70 27.78
N PRO A 347 -2.28 -17.84 27.15
CA PRO A 347 -1.72 -18.11 25.81
C PRO A 347 -0.99 -19.44 25.67
N ASP A 348 -0.35 -19.95 26.72
CA ASP A 348 0.29 -21.28 26.75
C ASP A 348 -0.66 -22.43 27.11
N GLY A 349 -1.93 -22.13 27.41
CA GLY A 349 -2.96 -23.10 27.75
C GLY A 349 -2.90 -23.66 29.17
N LYS A 350 -1.87 -23.37 29.97
CA LYS A 350 -1.66 -24.01 31.29
C LYS A 350 -2.76 -23.68 32.30
N PHE A 351 -3.25 -22.44 32.27
CA PHE A 351 -4.26 -21.97 33.22
C PHE A 351 -5.49 -21.45 32.51
N SER A 352 -6.64 -21.57 33.17
CA SER A 352 -7.85 -20.86 32.77
C SER A 352 -8.46 -20.18 33.98
N VAL A 353 -9.05 -19.02 33.77
CA VAL A 353 -9.82 -18.32 34.80
C VAL A 353 -11.24 -18.19 34.32
N ARG A 354 -12.18 -18.48 35.22
CA ARG A 354 -13.62 -18.40 35.01
C ARG A 354 -14.22 -17.41 36.00
N LEU A 355 -15.06 -16.52 35.49
CA LEU A 355 -16.11 -15.88 36.29
C LEU A 355 -17.38 -16.73 36.17
N GLY A 356 -18.00 -17.08 37.29
CA GLY A 356 -19.27 -17.80 37.35
C GLY A 356 -20.29 -17.09 38.24
N THR A 357 -21.56 -17.16 37.86
CA THR A 357 -22.69 -16.68 38.69
C THR A 357 -23.99 -17.38 38.27
N VAL A 358 -25.07 -17.14 39.01
CA VAL A 358 -26.37 -17.81 38.87
C VAL A 358 -27.46 -16.77 38.61
N GLU A 359 -28.31 -17.03 37.62
CA GLU A 359 -29.44 -16.16 37.29
C GLU A 359 -30.40 -16.01 38.48
N GLY A 360 -30.83 -14.78 38.76
CA GLY A 360 -31.75 -14.49 39.87
C GLY A 360 -31.04 -14.19 41.19
N TYR A 361 -29.73 -14.41 41.26
CA TYR A 361 -28.89 -14.01 42.38
C TYR A 361 -28.15 -12.70 42.08
N ALA A 362 -27.92 -11.94 43.14
CA ALA A 362 -27.21 -10.67 43.07
C ALA A 362 -25.77 -10.88 42.55
N LEU A 363 -25.29 -10.00 41.65
CA LEU A 363 -23.94 -10.08 41.09
C LEU A 363 -22.83 -10.01 42.14
N GLN A 364 -23.11 -9.53 43.36
CA GLN A 364 -22.18 -9.59 44.49
C GLN A 364 -21.68 -10.99 44.82
N TYR A 365 -22.39 -12.02 44.40
CA TYR A 365 -22.01 -13.42 44.58
C TYR A 365 -21.34 -14.02 43.34
N ALA A 366 -20.91 -13.19 42.38
CA ALA A 366 -20.09 -13.66 41.28
C ALA A 366 -18.67 -13.94 41.79
N ASP A 367 -18.09 -15.06 41.36
CA ASP A 367 -16.79 -15.51 41.85
C ASP A 367 -15.82 -15.83 40.71
N LEU A 368 -14.54 -15.54 40.96
CA LEU A 368 -13.44 -15.94 40.11
C LEU A 368 -12.84 -17.27 40.58
N THR A 369 -12.63 -18.16 39.62
CA THR A 369 -12.06 -19.48 39.86
C THR A 369 -10.98 -19.79 38.84
N ILE A 370 -9.92 -20.47 39.26
CA ILE A 370 -8.80 -20.89 38.40
C ILE A 370 -8.85 -22.39 38.15
N ARG A 371 -8.48 -22.80 36.94
CA ARG A 371 -8.27 -24.20 36.56
C ARG A 371 -6.86 -24.39 36.03
N ASN A 372 -6.24 -25.48 36.44
CA ASN A 372 -4.98 -25.98 35.89
C ASN A 372 -5.28 -27.04 34.82
N ASN A 373 -4.81 -26.80 33.60
CA ASN A 373 -5.06 -27.63 32.43
C ASN A 373 -3.88 -28.57 32.10
N THR A 374 -2.84 -28.63 32.94
CA THR A 374 -1.60 -29.37 32.61
C THR A 374 -1.67 -30.87 32.89
N GLY A 375 -2.74 -31.37 33.53
CA GLY A 375 -2.88 -32.78 33.93
C GLY A 375 -2.03 -33.19 35.13
N THR A 376 -1.20 -32.29 35.67
CA THR A 376 -0.37 -32.51 36.86
C THR A 376 -0.55 -31.36 37.85
N ASN A 377 -0.38 -31.62 39.15
CA ASN A 377 -0.51 -30.57 40.16
C ASN A 377 0.50 -29.44 39.92
N GLN A 378 0.02 -28.20 39.90
CA GLN A 378 0.87 -27.01 39.81
C GLN A 378 0.83 -26.27 41.13
N THR A 379 2.00 -26.03 41.72
CA THR A 379 2.12 -25.13 42.88
C THR A 379 2.39 -23.73 42.36
N ILE A 380 1.61 -22.75 42.81
CA ILE A 380 1.71 -21.35 42.37
C ILE A 380 1.96 -20.40 43.54
N ILE A 381 2.68 -19.33 43.23
CA ILE A 381 2.81 -18.12 44.06
C ILE A 381 1.84 -17.10 43.47
N TRP A 382 1.03 -16.47 44.32
CA TRP A 382 0.06 -15.50 43.83
C TRP A 382 -0.30 -14.43 44.87
N ASN A 383 -0.72 -13.28 44.35
CA ASN A 383 -1.39 -12.23 45.11
C ASN A 383 -2.45 -11.58 44.22
N PHE A 384 -3.25 -10.71 44.81
CA PHE A 384 -4.18 -9.89 44.06
C PHE A 384 -4.31 -8.51 44.70
N GLY A 385 -4.71 -7.53 43.90
CA GLY A 385 -5.15 -6.23 44.39
C GLY A 385 -6.56 -5.95 43.89
N ASP A 386 -7.38 -5.40 44.79
CA ASP A 386 -8.62 -4.74 44.42
C ASP A 386 -8.36 -3.24 44.27
N ASN A 387 -9.01 -2.62 43.29
CA ASN A 387 -9.08 -1.16 43.21
C ASN A 387 -10.51 -0.74 43.51
N PHE A 388 -10.82 -0.54 44.80
CA PHE A 388 -12.08 0.10 45.20
C PHE A 388 -12.10 1.57 44.77
N ILE A 389 -13.30 2.15 44.72
CA ILE A 389 -13.53 3.58 44.43
C ILE A 389 -12.80 4.51 45.44
N THR A 390 -12.32 3.99 46.58
CA THR A 390 -11.69 4.82 47.61
C THR A 390 -10.32 4.39 48.17
N ASN A 391 -9.86 3.13 48.07
CA ASN A 391 -8.50 2.71 48.51
C ASN A 391 -8.19 1.30 47.99
N GLY A 392 -7.02 1.06 47.37
CA GLY A 392 -6.63 -0.28 46.89
C GLY A 392 -5.92 -1.08 48.00
N TYR A 393 -6.44 -2.27 48.35
CA TYR A 393 -5.91 -3.11 49.41
C TYR A 393 -5.34 -4.43 48.87
N LEU A 394 -4.35 -5.00 49.57
CA LEU A 394 -3.84 -6.36 49.37
C LEU A 394 -4.37 -7.23 50.50
N SER A 395 -5.46 -7.98 50.26
CA SER A 395 -6.22 -8.68 51.31
C SER A 395 -5.88 -10.18 51.46
N TYR A 396 -5.53 -10.88 50.36
CA TYR A 396 -5.11 -12.29 50.39
C TYR A 396 -3.92 -12.55 49.42
N ALA A 397 -3.06 -13.50 49.79
CA ALA A 397 -1.91 -13.93 49.00
C ALA A 397 -1.44 -15.33 49.44
N SER A 398 -0.68 -16.01 48.60
CA SER A 398 -0.05 -17.29 48.95
C SER A 398 1.30 -17.49 48.29
N ASN A 399 2.24 -18.03 49.06
CA ASN A 399 3.56 -18.42 48.59
C ASN A 399 3.61 -19.86 48.03
N ALA A 400 2.57 -20.68 48.27
CA ALA A 400 2.56 -22.08 47.87
C ALA A 400 1.12 -22.64 47.83
N SER A 401 0.33 -22.22 46.83
CA SER A 401 -1.00 -22.79 46.58
C SER A 401 -0.94 -23.92 45.56
N VAL A 402 -1.40 -25.12 45.91
CA VAL A 402 -1.46 -26.24 44.97
C VAL A 402 -2.79 -26.18 44.23
N ILE A 403 -2.74 -26.06 42.90
CA ILE A 403 -3.89 -26.20 42.00
C ILE A 403 -3.78 -27.58 41.32
N PRO A 404 -4.62 -28.56 41.70
CA PRO A 404 -4.60 -29.88 41.09
C PRO A 404 -4.83 -29.86 39.59
N GLY A 405 -4.16 -30.77 38.87
CA GLY A 405 -4.30 -30.93 37.42
C GLY A 405 -5.51 -31.76 36.99
N ASP A 406 -6.54 -31.87 37.84
CA ASP A 406 -7.70 -32.76 37.65
C ASP A 406 -8.82 -32.13 36.81
N GLY A 407 -8.55 -30.98 36.17
CA GLY A 407 -9.49 -30.29 35.29
C GLY A 407 -10.65 -29.60 36.01
N LYS A 408 -10.60 -29.46 37.34
CA LYS A 408 -11.61 -28.75 38.13
C LYS A 408 -11.27 -27.28 38.35
N TRP A 409 -12.29 -26.51 38.70
CA TRP A 409 -12.17 -25.10 39.06
C TRP A 409 -11.89 -24.96 40.56
N TYR A 410 -11.00 -24.06 40.95
CA TYR A 410 -10.55 -23.81 42.33
C TYR A 410 -10.70 -22.32 42.68
N GLY A 411 -11.11 -22.01 43.91
CA GLY A 411 -11.56 -20.69 44.35
C GLY A 411 -11.61 -20.62 45.89
N ASN A 412 -11.73 -19.42 46.45
CA ASN A 412 -11.85 -19.22 47.90
C ASN A 412 -13.31 -19.16 48.35
N ASN A 413 -13.55 -19.66 49.56
CA ASN A 413 -14.78 -19.49 50.32
C ASN A 413 -14.37 -19.26 51.76
N ASN A 414 -14.76 -18.13 52.31
CA ASN A 414 -14.34 -17.56 53.59
C ASN A 414 -14.79 -18.39 54.82
N GLY A 415 -14.60 -19.71 54.81
CA GLY A 415 -14.97 -20.62 55.89
C GLY A 415 -16.48 -20.72 56.16
N SER A 416 -17.34 -20.22 55.26
CA SER A 416 -18.80 -20.26 55.44
C SER A 416 -19.33 -21.64 55.06
N PRO A 417 -19.89 -22.43 56.01
CA PRO A 417 -20.60 -23.64 55.66
C PRO A 417 -21.96 -23.24 55.07
N ALA A 418 -22.20 -23.63 53.82
CA ALA A 418 -23.54 -23.78 53.26
C ALA A 418 -24.36 -22.49 53.01
N THR A 419 -23.85 -21.56 52.19
CA THR A 419 -24.75 -20.88 51.23
C THR A 419 -24.65 -21.61 49.88
N PRO A 420 -25.76 -21.75 49.12
CA PRO A 420 -25.78 -22.43 47.82
C PRO A 420 -24.63 -21.96 46.89
N GLU A 421 -24.29 -20.68 46.96
CA GLU A 421 -23.36 -19.97 46.09
C GLU A 421 -21.89 -20.43 46.22
N SER A 422 -21.44 -20.80 47.42
CA SER A 422 -20.00 -21.02 47.67
C SER A 422 -19.52 -22.42 47.30
N SER A 423 -20.29 -23.48 47.49
CA SER A 423 -19.83 -24.84 47.16
C SER A 423 -19.93 -25.21 45.67
N ALA A 424 -20.61 -24.38 44.88
CA ALA A 424 -20.90 -24.66 43.49
C ALA A 424 -19.66 -24.46 42.61
N PHE A 425 -19.02 -23.28 42.65
CA PHE A 425 -18.06 -22.91 41.61
C PHE A 425 -16.62 -23.35 41.84
N TYR A 426 -16.26 -23.91 42.98
CA TYR A 426 -14.88 -24.37 43.20
C TYR A 426 -14.76 -25.67 44.00
N ALA A 427 -13.74 -26.45 43.67
CA ALA A 427 -13.27 -27.59 44.46
C ALA A 427 -12.25 -27.10 45.50
N ILE A 428 -12.23 -27.75 46.67
CA ILE A 428 -11.19 -27.51 47.68
C ILE A 428 -9.98 -28.38 47.32
N PRO A 429 -8.76 -27.82 47.25
CA PRO A 429 -7.55 -28.63 47.05
C PRO A 429 -7.41 -29.68 48.15
N SER A 430 -7.13 -30.94 47.78
CA SER A 430 -6.97 -32.05 48.74
C SER A 430 -5.88 -31.75 49.79
N SER A 431 -6.10 -32.18 51.03
CA SER A 431 -5.42 -31.84 52.30
C SER A 431 -3.90 -32.16 52.41
N GLY A 432 -3.07 -31.75 51.46
CA GLY A 432 -1.61 -31.92 51.46
C GLY A 432 -0.81 -30.62 51.33
N SER A 433 -1.45 -29.44 51.38
CA SER A 433 -0.79 -28.14 51.19
C SER A 433 0.00 -27.68 52.42
N THR A 434 1.30 -27.41 52.25
CA THR A 434 2.09 -26.61 53.20
C THR A 434 1.76 -25.13 53.02
N VAL A 435 0.98 -24.55 53.93
CA VAL A 435 0.58 -23.13 53.93
C VAL A 435 1.37 -22.37 54.98
N THR A 436 2.01 -21.25 54.63
CA THR A 436 2.74 -20.39 55.60
C THR A 436 2.27 -18.93 55.68
N SER A 437 0.98 -18.70 55.31
CA SER A 437 0.05 -17.58 55.65
C SER A 437 0.41 -16.13 55.22
N LEU A 438 -0.57 -15.21 55.09
CA LEU A 438 -1.16 -14.47 56.25
C LEU A 438 -2.70 -14.49 56.40
N THR A 439 -3.47 -15.28 55.65
CA THR A 439 -4.92 -15.50 55.92
C THR A 439 -5.32 -16.92 55.54
N SER A 440 -5.46 -17.81 56.52
CA SER A 440 -5.76 -19.23 56.26
C SER A 440 -7.24 -19.45 55.92
N TYR A 441 -7.60 -19.65 54.66
CA TYR A 441 -8.64 -20.61 54.23
C TYR A 441 -8.52 -20.92 52.71
N TYR A 442 -8.20 -22.19 52.44
CA TYR A 442 -8.21 -23.09 51.26
C TYR A 442 -8.46 -22.68 49.78
N GLY A 443 -8.37 -21.42 49.30
CA GLY A 443 -8.67 -21.12 47.88
C GLY A 443 -7.85 -20.04 47.16
N TRP A 444 -7.87 -20.06 45.81
CA TRP A 444 -7.31 -19.01 44.95
C TRP A 444 -8.34 -17.88 44.74
N ALA A 445 -7.86 -16.65 44.62
CA ALA A 445 -8.66 -15.43 44.55
C ALA A 445 -9.47 -15.08 45.82
N ASP A 446 -10.07 -13.89 45.78
CA ASP A 446 -11.00 -13.40 46.81
C ASP A 446 -12.42 -13.52 46.27
N GLN A 447 -13.37 -13.79 47.16
CA GLN A 447 -14.76 -14.01 46.81
C GLN A 447 -15.47 -12.69 46.47
N ASP A 448 -16.72 -12.80 46.03
CA ASP A 448 -17.67 -11.71 45.90
C ASP A 448 -17.10 -10.55 45.05
N VAL A 449 -16.83 -10.79 43.77
CA VAL A 449 -16.08 -9.85 42.91
C VAL A 449 -16.83 -8.59 42.49
N TYR A 450 -17.92 -8.29 43.19
CA TYR A 450 -18.80 -7.16 42.97
C TYR A 450 -19.39 -6.69 44.31
N ASN A 451 -19.27 -5.40 44.64
CA ASN A 451 -19.80 -4.88 45.91
C ASN A 451 -20.52 -3.55 45.69
N GLY A 452 -21.80 -3.64 45.29
CA GLY A 452 -22.63 -2.45 45.03
C GLY A 452 -22.16 -1.55 43.88
N ALA A 453 -21.08 -1.90 43.19
CA ALA A 453 -20.55 -1.28 41.99
C ALA A 453 -19.53 -2.23 41.31
N PRO A 454 -19.22 -2.04 40.00
CA PRO A 454 -18.15 -2.75 39.31
C PRO A 454 -16.80 -2.59 40.01
N GLU A 455 -16.14 -3.71 40.30
CA GLU A 455 -14.77 -3.71 40.81
C GLU A 455 -13.78 -4.03 39.69
N PHE A 456 -12.64 -3.33 39.70
CA PHE A 456 -11.50 -3.69 38.87
C PHE A 456 -10.50 -4.45 39.73
N ARG A 457 -10.34 -5.74 39.46
CA ARG A 457 -9.41 -6.61 40.20
C ARG A 457 -8.25 -7.07 39.31
N ARG A 458 -7.07 -7.18 39.92
CA ARG A 458 -5.89 -7.79 39.29
C ARG A 458 -5.41 -8.98 40.11
N TYR A 459 -5.26 -10.13 39.48
CA TYR A 459 -4.63 -11.32 40.07
C TYR A 459 -3.32 -11.59 39.36
N THR A 460 -2.24 -11.78 40.11
CA THR A 460 -0.92 -12.09 39.54
C THR A 460 -0.44 -13.42 40.08
N TRP A 461 -0.01 -14.34 39.21
CA TRP A 461 0.55 -15.61 39.64
C TRP A 461 1.70 -16.10 38.75
N THR A 462 2.50 -16.98 39.33
CA THR A 462 3.55 -17.74 38.64
C THR A 462 3.66 -19.13 39.28
N THR A 463 4.21 -20.10 38.56
CA THR A 463 4.48 -21.41 39.18
C THR A 463 5.65 -21.27 40.16
N SER A 464 5.68 -22.09 41.22
CA SER A 464 6.81 -22.11 42.16
C SER A 464 8.05 -22.81 41.60
N ASN A 465 8.01 -23.30 40.34
CA ASN A 465 9.17 -23.89 39.68
C ASN A 465 10.14 -22.78 39.25
N THR A 466 11.32 -22.74 39.86
CA THR A 466 12.34 -21.72 39.59
C THR A 466 12.88 -21.73 38.16
N SER A 467 12.64 -22.79 37.40
CA SER A 467 13.00 -22.87 35.97
C SER A 467 11.93 -22.31 35.04
N ASP A 468 10.69 -22.11 35.51
CA ASP A 468 9.62 -21.50 34.72
C ASP A 468 9.59 -19.98 34.96
N GLN A 469 10.17 -19.22 34.03
CA GLN A 469 10.21 -17.76 34.10
C GLN A 469 8.96 -17.09 33.49
N THR A 470 7.79 -17.70 33.71
CA THR A 470 6.51 -17.19 33.22
C THR A 470 5.70 -16.57 34.35
N ILE A 471 5.22 -15.35 34.16
CA ILE A 471 4.26 -14.68 35.04
C ILE A 471 2.96 -14.41 34.29
N TYR A 472 1.83 -14.53 34.99
CA TYR A 472 0.50 -14.29 34.47
C TYR A 472 -0.14 -13.15 35.26
N ASN A 473 -0.68 -12.16 34.55
CA ASN A 473 -1.51 -11.10 35.11
C ASN A 473 -2.93 -11.26 34.56
N LEU A 474 -3.90 -11.55 35.43
CA LEU A 474 -5.31 -11.42 35.12
C LEU A 474 -5.78 -10.01 35.48
N GLU A 475 -6.40 -9.34 34.52
CA GLU A 475 -7.27 -8.20 34.78
C GLU A 475 -8.73 -8.63 34.63
N PHE A 476 -9.55 -8.16 35.56
CA PHE A 476 -10.97 -8.47 35.64
C PHE A 476 -11.79 -7.20 35.88
N MET A 477 -12.93 -7.12 35.18
CA MET A 477 -14.00 -6.18 35.51
C MET A 477 -15.34 -6.78 35.07
N MET A 478 -16.39 -6.52 35.83
CA MET A 478 -17.77 -6.84 35.42
C MET A 478 -18.71 -5.68 35.72
N GLY A 479 -19.74 -5.50 34.90
CA GLY A 479 -20.74 -4.47 35.13
C GLY A 479 -22.02 -4.70 34.33
N ALA A 480 -23.10 -4.06 34.78
CA ALA A 480 -24.38 -4.10 34.08
C ALA A 480 -24.29 -3.27 32.78
N PRO A 481 -24.99 -3.67 31.70
CA PRO A 481 -24.89 -3.01 30.40
C PRO A 481 -25.76 -1.74 30.29
N ASN A 482 -26.54 -1.43 31.33
CA ASN A 482 -27.47 -0.30 31.36
C ASN A 482 -27.22 0.56 32.62
N PRO A 483 -27.05 1.88 32.51
CA PRO A 483 -26.89 2.78 33.65
C PRO A 483 -28.10 2.82 34.61
N THR A 484 -29.26 2.31 34.20
CA THR A 484 -30.46 2.21 35.05
C THR A 484 -30.61 0.84 35.72
N ALA A 485 -29.78 -0.15 35.37
CA ALA A 485 -29.75 -1.40 36.10
C ALA A 485 -29.22 -1.12 37.52
N LEU A 486 -29.83 -1.75 38.53
CA LEU A 486 -29.28 -1.68 39.88
C LEU A 486 -27.84 -2.20 39.83
N ALA A 487 -26.93 -1.57 40.56
CA ALA A 487 -25.53 -2.00 40.52
C ALA A 487 -25.42 -3.51 40.83
N ASN A 488 -26.21 -3.99 41.79
CA ASN A 488 -26.30 -5.40 42.15
C ASN A 488 -27.50 -6.11 41.48
N ASP A 489 -27.65 -5.99 40.15
CA ASP A 489 -28.69 -6.70 39.38
C ASP A 489 -28.51 -8.23 39.47
N ALA A 490 -29.45 -9.01 38.95
CA ALA A 490 -29.42 -10.47 38.88
C ALA A 490 -29.50 -11.02 37.44
N ASN A 491 -29.50 -10.13 36.44
CA ASN A 491 -29.61 -10.49 35.02
C ASN A 491 -28.23 -10.86 34.44
N CYS A 492 -27.94 -12.16 34.42
CA CYS A 492 -26.63 -12.66 34.02
C CYS A 492 -26.36 -12.48 32.52
N ALA A 493 -27.38 -12.73 31.68
CA ALA A 493 -27.25 -12.65 30.23
C ALA A 493 -26.92 -11.24 29.70
N GLN A 494 -27.22 -10.21 30.49
CA GLN A 494 -26.95 -8.82 30.17
C GLN A 494 -25.63 -8.32 30.78
N THR A 495 -25.17 -8.92 31.87
CA THR A 495 -23.93 -8.53 32.55
C THR A 495 -22.70 -8.70 31.68
N LYS A 496 -21.99 -7.60 31.44
CA LYS A 496 -20.78 -7.57 30.64
C LYS A 496 -19.58 -7.87 31.53
N VAL A 497 -18.73 -8.76 31.05
CA VAL A 497 -17.52 -9.20 31.74
C VAL A 497 -16.32 -8.98 30.82
N TYR A 498 -15.22 -8.53 31.41
CA TYR A 498 -13.90 -8.45 30.81
C TYR A 498 -12.93 -9.31 31.62
N LEU A 499 -12.25 -10.22 30.94
CA LEU A 499 -11.16 -11.01 31.49
C LEU A 499 -9.99 -10.93 30.51
N LYS A 500 -8.81 -10.53 30.99
CA LYS A 500 -7.56 -10.54 30.21
C LYS A 500 -6.46 -11.22 30.99
N ILE A 501 -5.90 -12.30 30.44
CA ILE A 501 -4.63 -12.87 30.91
C ILE A 501 -3.52 -12.35 30.01
N GLU A 502 -2.63 -11.56 30.60
CA GLU A 502 -1.33 -11.24 30.03
C GLU A 502 -0.31 -12.27 30.55
N GLN A 503 0.36 -12.97 29.64
CA GLN A 503 1.42 -13.93 29.93
C GLN A 503 2.74 -13.33 29.48
N ILE A 504 3.63 -13.14 30.45
CA ILE A 504 4.96 -12.60 30.25
C ILE A 504 5.95 -13.73 30.55
N LYS A 505 6.70 -14.16 29.55
CA LYS A 505 7.69 -15.22 29.69
C LYS A 505 9.08 -14.67 29.37
N ALA A 506 9.95 -14.64 30.37
CA ALA A 506 11.38 -14.53 30.10
C ALA A 506 11.90 -15.88 29.59
N ASN A 507 12.79 -15.86 28.59
CA ASN A 507 13.37 -17.06 27.98
C ASN A 507 14.80 -17.30 28.44
#